data_AF-A0A4Q4CS39-F1
#
_entry.id   AF-A0A4Q4CS39-F1
#
_cell.length_a   1.000
_cell.length_b   1.000
_cell.length_c   1.000
_cell.angle_alpha   90.00
_cell.angle_beta   90.00
_cell.angle_gamma   90.00
#
_symmetry.space_group_name_H-M   'P 1'
#
loop_
_entity.id
_entity.type
_entity.pdbx_description
1 polymer ?
#
loop_
_entity_poly.entity_id
_entity_poly.type
_entity_poly.pdbx_seq_one_letter_code
_entity_poly.pdbx_strand_id
1 'polypeptide(L)' 'MTEGPAPEPDPVHLRRRSDGALELRVNGVFVMDDVETSSERLLASYVLDHGAKDVLVGGLG' A
#
# COMPACT_ATOMS: atom_id res chain seq x y z
N MET A 1 26.63 -6.43 -28.83
CA MET A 1 26.07 -5.62 -27.74
C MET A 1 25.12 -6.52 -26.99
N THR A 2 25.59 -7.19 -25.93
CA THR A 2 24.70 -7.94 -25.03
C THR A 2 23.98 -6.90 -24.18
N GLU A 3 22.64 -6.88 -24.24
CA GLU A 3 21.86 -6.10 -23.29
C GLU A 3 22.26 -6.50 -21.88
N GLY A 4 22.47 -5.50 -21.01
CA GLY A 4 22.77 -5.73 -19.61
C GLY A 4 21.63 -6.50 -18.93
N PRO A 5 21.86 -7.04 -17.73
CA PRO A 5 20.79 -7.70 -16.98
C PRO A 5 19.59 -6.76 -16.88
N ALA A 6 18.39 -7.31 -17.07
CA ALA A 6 17.16 -6.56 -16.84
C ALA A 6 17.23 -5.92 -15.44
N PRO A 7 16.77 -4.67 -15.28
CA PRO A 7 16.74 -4.05 -13.96
C PRO A 7 15.95 -4.96 -13.02
N GLU A 8 16.50 -5.20 -11.82
CA GLU A 8 15.75 -5.88 -10.78
C GLU A 8 14.46 -5.09 -10.55
N PRO A 9 13.29 -5.76 -10.49
CA PRO A 9 12.04 -5.08 -10.29
C PRO A 9 12.10 -4.28 -8.99
N ASP A 10 11.54 -3.07 -9.01
CA ASP A 10 11.44 -2.25 -7.80
C ASP A 10 10.76 -3.09 -6.72
N PRO A 11 11.44 -3.29 -5.56
CA PRO A 11 10.88 -4.08 -4.48
C PRO A 11 9.55 -3.52 -4.01
N VAL A 12 9.21 -2.25 -4.30
CA VAL A 12 7.91 -1.65 -4.01
C VAL A 12 7.31 -1.08 -5.31
N HIS A 13 6.12 -1.54 -5.68
CA HIS A 13 5.43 -0.99 -6.85
C HIS A 13 3.93 -0.85 -6.64
N LEU A 14 3.37 0.22 -7.22
CA LEU A 14 1.95 0.49 -7.31
C LEU A 14 1.42 0.00 -8.66
N ARG A 15 0.30 -0.73 -8.63
CA ARG A 15 -0.37 -1.24 -9.83
C ARG A 15 -1.84 -0.84 -9.82
N ARG A 16 -2.36 -0.43 -10.97
CA ARG A 16 -3.80 -0.29 -11.17
C ARG A 16 -4.40 -1.62 -11.61
N ARG A 17 -5.39 -2.10 -10.88
CA ARG A 17 -6.15 -3.32 -11.18
C ARG A 17 -7.16 -3.09 -12.31
N SER A 18 -7.77 -4.16 -12.81
CA SER A 18 -8.79 -4.10 -13.86
C SER A 18 -10.07 -3.39 -13.44
N ASP A 19 -10.37 -3.35 -12.14
CA ASP A 19 -11.49 -2.61 -11.54
C ASP A 19 -11.14 -1.14 -11.21
N GLY A 20 -9.92 -0.71 -11.54
CA GLY A 20 -9.46 0.67 -11.33
C GLY A 20 -8.83 0.94 -9.97
N ALA A 21 -8.92 0.00 -9.02
CA ALA A 21 -8.30 0.11 -7.69
C ALA A 21 -6.77 0.16 -7.79
N LEU A 22 -6.14 0.88 -6.85
CA LEU A 22 -4.68 0.89 -6.68
C LEU A 22 -4.27 -0.22 -5.71
N GLU A 23 -3.24 -0.96 -6.08
CA GLU A 23 -2.69 -2.09 -5.32
C GLU A 23 -1.19 -1.84 -5.07
N LEU A 24 -0.78 -1.90 -3.81
CA LEU A 24 0.63 -1.87 -3.41
C LEU A 24 1.17 -3.29 -3.28
N ARG A 25 2.29 -3.57 -3.96
CA ARG A 25 3.02 -4.81 -3.82
C ARG A 25 4.44 -4.58 -3.35
N VAL A 26 4.89 -5.47 -2.46
CA VAL A 26 6.28 -5.52 -2.00
C VAL A 26 6.87 -6.88 -2.34
N ASN A 27 7.94 -6.91 -3.15
CA ASN A 27 8.55 -8.15 -3.66
C ASN A 27 7.54 -9.10 -4.31
N GLY A 28 6.55 -8.53 -5.02
CA GLY A 28 5.47 -9.27 -5.67
C GLY A 28 4.32 -9.73 -4.76
N VAL A 29 4.42 -9.52 -3.44
CA VAL A 29 3.37 -9.85 -2.47
C VAL A 29 2.39 -8.69 -2.35
N PHE A 30 1.08 -8.98 -2.35
CA PHE A 30 0.04 -8.01 -2.05
C PHE A 30 0.19 -7.51 -0.61
N VAL A 31 0.26 -6.19 -0.44
CA VAL A 31 0.31 -5.56 0.88
C VAL A 31 -1.05 -4.96 1.23
N MET A 32 -1.57 -4.10 0.35
CA MET A 32 -2.86 -3.43 0.53
C MET A 32 -3.41 -2.92 -0.82
N ASP A 33 -4.68 -2.52 -0.83
CA ASP A 33 -5.30 -1.72 -1.88
C ASP A 33 -6.05 -0.52 -1.32
N ASP A 34 -6.59 0.34 -2.19
CA ASP A 34 -7.39 1.51 -1.83
C ASP A 34 -8.89 1.19 -1.61
N VAL A 35 -9.28 -0.09 -1.63
CA VAL A 35 -10.68 -0.53 -1.44
C VAL A 35 -10.89 -1.05 -0.02
N GLU A 36 -9.99 -1.89 0.48
CA GLU A 36 -10.00 -2.42 1.84
C GLU A 36 -9.35 -1.40 2.79
N THR A 37 -10.04 -1.03 3.88
CA THR A 37 -9.54 -0.02 4.83
C THR A 37 -9.64 -0.47 6.29
N SER A 38 -9.89 -1.76 6.54
CA SER A 38 -10.12 -2.30 7.88
C SER A 38 -8.87 -2.22 8.75
N SER A 39 -7.71 -2.47 8.18
CA SER A 39 -6.42 -2.42 8.90
C SER A 39 -6.12 -1.00 9.37
N GLU A 40 -6.36 -0.01 8.51
CA GLU A 40 -6.21 1.41 8.79
C GLU A 40 -7.17 1.88 9.87
N ARG A 41 -8.43 1.44 9.80
CA ARG A 41 -9.44 1.75 10.82
C ARG A 41 -9.05 1.17 12.16
N LEU A 42 -8.58 -0.09 12.20
CA LEU A 42 -8.11 -0.73 13.43
C LEU A 42 -6.93 0.03 14.03
N LEU A 43 -5.95 0.41 13.21
CA LEU A 43 -4.82 1.22 13.65
C LEU A 43 -5.27 2.59 14.16
N ALA A 44 -6.17 3.27 13.45
CA ALA A 44 -6.67 4.58 13.84
C ALA A 44 -7.43 4.51 15.17
N SER A 45 -8.32 3.53 15.35
CA SER A 45 -9.02 3.29 16.61
C SER A 45 -8.04 3.03 17.75
N TYR A 46 -7.06 2.15 17.54
CA TYR A 46 -6.03 1.87 18.54
C TYR A 46 -5.29 3.16 18.95
N VAL A 47 -4.87 3.97 17.99
CA VAL A 47 -4.11 5.20 18.28
C VAL A 47 -4.95 6.24 19.01
N LEU A 48 -6.23 6.40 18.66
CA LEU A 48 -7.17 7.26 19.37
C LEU A 48 -7.39 6.81 20.81
N ASP A 49 -7.58 5.51 21.03
CA ASP A 49 -7.74 4.93 22.37
C ASP A 49 -6.51 5.15 23.26
N HIS A 50 -5.34 5.38 22.66
CA HIS A 50 -4.08 5.68 23.34
C HIS A 50 -3.78 7.18 23.48
N GLY A 51 -4.78 8.04 23.28
CA GLY A 51 -4.72 9.47 23.63
C GLY A 51 -4.29 10.40 22.50
N ALA A 52 -4.23 9.92 21.27
CA ALA A 52 -4.15 10.82 20.12
C ALA A 52 -5.41 11.67 20.03
N LYS A 53 -5.25 12.96 19.69
CA LYS A 53 -6.40 13.87 19.50
C LYS A 53 -7.10 13.61 18.16
N ASP A 54 -6.30 13.41 17.12
CA ASP A 54 -6.75 13.18 15.74
C ASP A 54 -5.79 12.19 15.06
N VAL A 55 -6.29 11.43 14.09
CA VAL A 55 -5.51 10.50 13.27
C VAL A 55 -5.79 10.76 11.79
N LEU A 56 -4.74 10.96 11.00
CA LEU A 56 -4.79 10.99 9.54
C LEU A 56 -4.36 9.63 9.00
N VAL A 57 -5.25 8.98 8.26
CA VAL A 57 -4.94 7.77 7.48
C VAL A 57 -4.78 8.19 6.02
N GLY A 58 -3.62 7.88 5.42
CA GLY A 58 -3.37 8.06 3.99
C GLY A 58 -3.67 6.78 3.21
N GLY A 59 -4.23 6.92 1.99
CA GLY A 59 -4.40 5.84 1.04
C GLY A 59 -3.30 5.81 -0.05
N LEU A 60 -3.48 4.96 -1.06
CA LEU A 60 -2.55 4.82 -2.18
C LEU A 60 -2.76 5.83 -3.33
N GLY A 61 -3.80 6.68 -3.24
CA GLY A 61 -4.13 7.71 -4.22
C GLY A 61 -5.32 8.55 -3.79
#